data_AF-A0A4Q5YR96-F1
#
_entry.id   AF-A0A4Q5YR96-F1
#
_cell.length_a   1.000
_cell.length_b   1.000
_cell.length_c   1.000
_cell.angle_alpha   90.00
_cell.angle_beta   90.00
_cell.angle_gamma   90.00
#
_symmetry.space_group_name_H-M   'P 1'
#
loop_
_entity.id
_entity.type
_entity.pdbx_description
1 polymer ?
#
loop_
_entity_poly.entity_id
_entity_poly.type
_entity_poly.pdbx_seq_one_letter_code
_entity_poly.pdbx_strand_id
1 'polypeptide(L)'
;IWGDRLLDGKNTGLGMWEASMNNTHRAIDLIPKDVLICDWHYERPDQTPVYFAMKGLKVMTCPWRMPENAVLQVQDMVKFRATATKAMKDRFHGMIQTVWSDAGSFLDEYYGRKKTDESGNTASNCFRALYEEIGKTASR
;
A
#
# COMPACT_ATOMS: atom_id res chain seq x y z
N ILE A 1 -1.49 -11.93 0.40
CA ILE A 1 -0.09 -12.17 -0.06
C ILE A 1 0.49 -10.87 -0.58
N TRP A 2 1.81 -10.74 -0.68
CA TRP A 2 2.41 -9.59 -1.38
C TRP A 2 2.14 -9.65 -2.88
N GLY A 3 1.83 -8.49 -3.47
CA GLY A 3 1.44 -8.37 -4.88
C GLY A 3 2.59 -8.16 -5.87
N ASP A 4 3.78 -7.84 -5.39
CA ASP A 4 4.94 -7.44 -6.21
C ASP A 4 5.26 -8.43 -7.34
N ARG A 5 5.23 -9.74 -7.09
CA ARG A 5 5.51 -10.74 -8.14
C ARG A 5 4.42 -10.86 -9.21
N LEU A 6 3.29 -10.18 -9.05
CA LEU A 6 2.17 -10.14 -9.99
C LEU A 6 2.20 -8.90 -10.90
N LEU A 7 3.15 -7.98 -10.69
CA LEU A 7 3.32 -6.75 -11.48
C LEU A 7 4.45 -6.90 -12.51
N ASP A 8 4.25 -6.40 -13.73
CA ASP A 8 5.26 -6.43 -14.78
C ASP A 8 6.25 -5.28 -14.64
N GLY A 9 7.41 -5.54 -14.02
CA GLY A 9 8.41 -4.52 -13.74
C GLY A 9 9.04 -3.91 -15.00
N LYS A 10 9.15 -4.68 -16.09
CA LYS A 10 9.78 -4.19 -17.34
C LYS A 10 8.91 -3.16 -18.03
N ASN A 11 7.60 -3.41 -18.10
CA ASN A 11 6.66 -2.53 -18.79
C ASN A 11 6.24 -1.34 -17.94
N THR A 12 6.17 -1.50 -16.61
CA THR A 12 5.76 -0.43 -15.69
C THR A 12 6.93 0.46 -15.24
N GLY A 13 8.17 -0.03 -15.35
CA GLY A 13 9.35 0.63 -14.78
C GLY A 13 9.49 0.45 -13.27
N LEU A 14 8.62 -0.35 -12.64
CA LEU A 14 8.76 -0.72 -11.23
C LEU A 14 10.01 -1.57 -11.01
N GLY A 15 10.74 -1.27 -9.94
CA GLY A 15 12.01 -1.92 -9.62
C GLY A 15 11.87 -3.41 -9.30
N MET A 16 12.99 -4.13 -9.32
CA MET A 16 13.00 -5.59 -9.10
C MET A 16 12.45 -6.04 -7.74
N TRP A 17 12.36 -5.14 -6.76
CA TRP A 17 11.78 -5.38 -5.45
C TRP A 17 10.25 -5.23 -5.45
N GLU A 18 9.73 -4.27 -6.19
CA GLU A 18 8.29 -3.94 -6.22
C GLU A 18 7.55 -4.62 -7.38
N ALA A 19 8.28 -5.24 -8.31
CA ALA A 19 7.69 -5.92 -9.46
C ALA A 19 8.51 -7.13 -9.95
N SER A 20 7.86 -8.00 -10.72
CA SER A 20 8.49 -9.14 -11.37
C SER A 20 9.36 -8.71 -12.56
N MET A 21 10.66 -9.01 -12.49
CA MET A 21 11.60 -8.91 -13.62
C MET A 21 11.86 -10.25 -14.34
N ASN A 22 11.26 -11.34 -13.86
CA ASN A 22 11.49 -12.72 -14.30
C ASN A 22 10.22 -13.42 -14.82
N ASN A 23 9.26 -12.65 -15.36
CA ASN A 23 8.02 -13.12 -15.99
C ASN A 23 6.99 -13.81 -15.07
N THR A 24 7.12 -13.68 -13.74
CA THR A 24 6.13 -14.23 -12.79
C THR A 24 4.82 -13.45 -12.78
N HIS A 25 4.81 -12.20 -13.27
CA HIS A 25 3.62 -11.33 -13.29
C HIS A 25 2.38 -11.94 -13.97
N ARG A 26 2.59 -12.86 -14.93
CA ARG A 26 1.52 -13.57 -15.64
C ARG A 26 0.65 -14.42 -14.71
N ALA A 27 1.13 -14.77 -13.52
CA ALA A 27 0.38 -15.50 -12.52
C ALA A 27 -0.86 -14.72 -12.03
N ILE A 28 -0.93 -13.40 -12.23
CA ILE A 28 -2.09 -12.59 -11.82
C ILE A 28 -3.41 -13.09 -12.40
N ASP A 29 -3.38 -13.67 -13.60
CA ASP A 29 -4.54 -14.24 -14.27
C ASP A 29 -4.86 -15.68 -13.81
N LEU A 30 -3.91 -16.34 -13.14
CA LEU A 30 -3.99 -17.75 -12.76
C LEU A 30 -4.34 -17.98 -11.29
N ILE A 31 -4.03 -17.03 -10.40
CA ILE A 31 -4.30 -17.19 -8.97
C ILE A 31 -5.80 -17.09 -8.65
N PRO A 32 -6.27 -17.78 -7.59
CA PRO A 32 -7.64 -17.63 -7.10
C PRO A 32 -8.00 -16.17 -6.77
N LYS A 33 -9.22 -15.75 -7.11
CA LYS A 33 -9.67 -14.35 -7.00
C LYS A 33 -10.15 -13.94 -5.60
N ASP A 34 -10.26 -14.90 -4.71
CA ASP A 34 -10.50 -14.71 -3.28
C ASP A 34 -9.23 -14.35 -2.50
N VAL A 35 -8.05 -14.44 -3.13
CA VAL A 35 -6.78 -13.97 -2.55
C VAL A 35 -6.80 -12.45 -2.41
N LEU A 36 -6.43 -11.97 -1.23
CA LEU A 36 -6.20 -10.56 -0.94
C LEU A 36 -4.73 -10.19 -1.22
N ILE A 37 -4.55 -9.14 -2.01
CA ILE A 37 -3.25 -8.59 -2.36
C ILE A 37 -2.89 -7.46 -1.40
N CYS A 38 -1.70 -7.57 -0.83
CA CYS A 38 -1.02 -6.50 -0.10
C CYS A 38 -0.07 -5.83 -1.09
N ASP A 39 -0.45 -4.65 -1.56
CA ASP A 39 0.23 -3.91 -2.62
C ASP A 39 1.09 -2.81 -2.01
N TRP A 40 2.40 -2.89 -2.18
CA TRP A 40 3.35 -2.04 -1.45
C TRP A 40 4.25 -1.27 -2.42
N HIS A 41 4.33 0.04 -2.21
CA HIS A 41 5.21 0.96 -2.92
C HIS A 41 5.61 2.05 -1.93
N TYR A 42 6.90 2.13 -1.58
CA TYR A 42 7.34 2.98 -0.47
C TYR A 42 7.82 4.35 -0.92
N GLU A 43 8.46 4.41 -2.09
CA GLU A 43 9.06 5.64 -2.59
C GLU A 43 8.03 6.50 -3.35
N ARG A 44 6.98 5.88 -3.91
CA ARG A 44 5.96 6.55 -4.72
C ARG A 44 4.56 5.95 -4.51
N PRO A 45 3.49 6.75 -4.65
CA PRO A 45 2.10 6.27 -4.61
C PRO A 45 1.66 5.73 -5.99
N ASP A 46 2.33 4.69 -6.49
CA ASP A 46 1.96 4.11 -7.79
C ASP A 46 0.55 3.49 -7.75
N GLN A 47 -0.19 3.63 -8.85
CA GLN A 47 -1.64 3.33 -8.93
C GLN A 47 -1.94 1.85 -9.24
N THR A 48 -1.03 0.96 -8.87
CA THR A 48 -1.12 -0.50 -9.03
C THR A 48 -2.34 -1.17 -8.36
N PRO A 49 -3.00 -0.62 -7.32
CA PRO A 49 -4.23 -1.21 -6.81
C PRO A 49 -5.34 -1.29 -7.86
N VAL A 50 -5.37 -0.33 -8.79
CA VAL A 50 -6.33 -0.34 -9.91
C VAL A 50 -6.11 -1.56 -10.80
N TYR A 51 -4.86 -1.91 -11.08
CA TYR A 51 -4.52 -3.07 -11.89
C TYR A 51 -4.98 -4.38 -11.24
N PHE A 52 -4.73 -4.56 -9.94
CA PHE A 52 -5.22 -5.72 -9.19
C PHE A 52 -6.76 -5.81 -9.20
N ALA A 53 -7.44 -4.69 -8.93
CA ALA A 53 -8.89 -4.65 -8.96
C ALA A 53 -9.44 -4.96 -10.36
N MET A 54 -8.82 -4.48 -11.43
CA MET A 54 -9.19 -4.83 -12.82
C MET A 54 -9.02 -6.33 -13.10
N LYS A 55 -8.02 -6.97 -12.50
CA LYS A 55 -7.76 -8.41 -12.59
C LYS A 55 -8.64 -9.28 -11.69
N GLY A 56 -9.61 -8.68 -11.03
CA GLY A 56 -10.59 -9.38 -10.19
C GLY A 56 -10.13 -9.66 -8.76
N LEU A 57 -8.95 -9.15 -8.37
CA LEU A 57 -8.37 -9.39 -7.06
C LEU A 57 -8.77 -8.29 -6.09
N LYS A 58 -8.95 -8.68 -4.83
CA LYS A 58 -9.08 -7.73 -3.73
C LYS A 58 -7.70 -7.19 -3.39
N VAL A 59 -7.60 -5.90 -3.07
CA VAL A 59 -6.32 -5.24 -2.81
C VAL A 59 -6.40 -4.28 -1.64
N MET A 60 -5.35 -4.26 -0.83
CA MET A 60 -5.04 -3.21 0.14
C MET A 60 -3.68 -2.60 -0.17
N THR A 61 -3.56 -1.29 0.00
CA THR A 61 -2.29 -0.57 -0.18
C THR A 61 -1.50 -0.55 1.12
N CYS A 62 -0.18 -0.72 1.02
CA CYS A 62 0.70 -1.00 2.14
C CYS A 62 1.88 -0.01 2.23
N PRO A 63 1.70 1.19 2.83
CA PRO A 63 2.80 2.12 3.09
C PRO A 63 3.71 1.63 4.23
N TRP A 64 4.95 2.16 4.27
CA TRP A 64 5.92 1.89 5.35
C TRP A 64 6.36 3.14 6.12
N ARG A 65 7.15 4.02 5.53
CA ARG A 65 7.86 5.07 6.30
C ARG A 65 7.71 6.50 5.79
N MET A 66 7.11 6.69 4.62
CA MET A 66 6.96 8.01 4.00
C MET A 66 5.56 8.54 4.33
N PRO A 67 5.41 9.49 5.27
CA PRO A 67 4.08 9.94 5.72
C PRO A 67 3.28 10.59 4.59
N GLU A 68 3.94 11.38 3.75
CA GLU A 68 3.33 12.03 2.60
C GLU A 68 2.75 11.02 1.60
N ASN A 69 3.50 9.96 1.28
CA ASN A 69 3.03 8.90 0.38
C ASN A 69 1.83 8.15 0.98
N ALA A 70 1.82 7.90 2.29
CA ALA A 70 0.70 7.22 2.94
C ALA A 70 -0.60 8.04 2.84
N VAL A 71 -0.51 9.37 3.02
CA VAL A 71 -1.67 10.27 2.85
C VAL A 71 -2.21 10.21 1.42
N LEU A 72 -1.34 10.31 0.42
CA LEU A 72 -1.76 10.21 -0.99
C LEU A 72 -2.40 8.86 -1.31
N GLN A 73 -1.82 7.76 -0.81
CA GLN A 73 -2.36 6.42 -1.02
C GLN A 73 -3.74 6.24 -0.35
N VAL A 74 -4.01 6.85 0.81
CA VAL A 74 -5.37 6.87 1.40
C VAL A 74 -6.34 7.59 0.48
N GLN A 75 -5.97 8.77 0.00
CA GLN A 75 -6.81 9.58 -0.87
C GLN A 75 -7.14 8.85 -2.17
N ASP A 76 -6.16 8.17 -2.75
CA ASP A 76 -6.35 7.32 -3.93
C ASP A 76 -7.29 6.15 -3.64
N MET A 77 -7.10 5.43 -2.54
CA MET A 77 -7.96 4.32 -2.14
C MET A 77 -9.43 4.77 -1.96
N VAL A 78 -9.65 5.92 -1.32
CA VAL A 78 -10.99 6.53 -1.17
C VAL A 78 -11.56 6.90 -2.54
N LYS A 79 -10.77 7.55 -3.39
CA LYS A 79 -11.18 7.95 -4.75
C LYS A 79 -11.55 6.73 -5.60
N PHE A 80 -10.75 5.66 -5.57
CA PHE A 80 -11.05 4.43 -6.29
C PHE A 80 -12.39 3.85 -5.85
N ARG A 81 -12.63 3.74 -4.55
CA ARG A 81 -13.88 3.19 -4.01
C ARG A 81 -15.10 4.08 -4.32
N ALA A 82 -14.92 5.40 -4.33
CA ALA A 82 -15.99 6.36 -4.61
C ALA A 82 -16.40 6.35 -6.10
N THR A 83 -15.42 6.20 -7.00
CA THR A 83 -15.62 6.36 -8.46
C THR A 83 -15.74 5.04 -9.22
N ALA A 84 -15.36 3.91 -8.61
CA ALA A 84 -15.47 2.60 -9.24
C ALA A 84 -16.91 2.18 -9.50
N THR A 85 -17.09 1.38 -10.56
CA THR A 85 -18.35 0.68 -10.83
C THR A 85 -18.71 -0.27 -9.70
N LYS A 86 -19.99 -0.66 -9.60
CA LYS A 86 -20.46 -1.66 -8.62
C LYS A 86 -19.66 -2.97 -8.67
N ALA A 87 -19.18 -3.36 -9.85
CA ALA A 87 -18.41 -4.61 -10.04
C ALA A 87 -16.97 -4.55 -9.49
N MET A 88 -16.39 -3.34 -9.38
CA MET A 88 -15.00 -3.15 -8.95
C MET A 88 -14.89 -2.57 -7.54
N LYS A 89 -15.90 -1.82 -7.08
CA LYS A 89 -15.89 -1.08 -5.82
C LYS A 89 -15.47 -1.93 -4.62
N ASP A 90 -15.98 -3.16 -4.54
CA ASP A 90 -15.72 -4.08 -3.43
C ASP A 90 -14.34 -4.77 -3.50
N ARG A 91 -13.50 -4.42 -4.48
CA ARG A 91 -12.13 -4.93 -4.61
C ARG A 91 -11.10 -4.02 -3.94
N PHE A 92 -11.44 -2.76 -3.71
CA PHE A 92 -10.58 -1.77 -3.04
C PHE A 92 -10.77 -1.86 -1.52
N HIS A 93 -10.01 -2.70 -0.84
CA HIS A 93 -10.25 -3.08 0.56
C HIS A 93 -9.72 -2.10 1.60
N GLY A 94 -8.74 -1.25 1.28
CA GLY A 94 -8.25 -0.24 2.21
C GLY A 94 -6.72 -0.21 2.32
N MET A 95 -6.25 0.06 3.54
CA MET A 95 -4.84 0.33 3.85
C MET A 95 -4.32 -0.62 4.92
N ILE A 96 -3.03 -1.00 4.84
CA ILE A 96 -2.30 -1.71 5.90
C ILE A 96 -0.97 -1.01 6.13
N GLN A 97 -0.77 -0.41 7.30
CA GLN A 97 0.56 0.10 7.68
C GLN A 97 1.55 -1.07 7.84
N THR A 98 2.68 -1.03 7.16
CA THR A 98 3.78 -1.98 7.36
C THR A 98 4.84 -1.40 8.28
N VAL A 99 5.46 -2.28 9.08
CA VAL A 99 6.56 -1.96 9.98
C VAL A 99 7.54 -3.12 9.90
N TRP A 100 8.79 -2.83 9.55
CA TRP A 100 9.84 -3.84 9.38
C TRP A 100 10.77 -3.99 10.59
N SER A 101 10.67 -3.08 11.56
CA SER A 101 11.35 -3.23 12.86
C SER A 101 10.58 -4.19 13.78
N ASP A 102 11.22 -4.59 14.88
CA ASP A 102 10.50 -5.22 15.97
C ASP A 102 9.53 -4.24 16.66
N ALA A 103 8.59 -4.79 17.44
CA ALA A 103 7.58 -4.02 18.14
C ALA A 103 8.15 -3.05 19.18
N GLY A 104 9.22 -3.43 19.88
CA GLY A 104 9.85 -2.58 20.90
C GLY A 104 10.47 -1.33 20.27
N SER A 105 11.23 -1.51 19.20
CA SER A 105 11.82 -0.42 18.43
C SER A 105 10.74 0.52 17.86
N PHE A 106 9.65 -0.03 17.31
CA PHE A 106 8.54 0.79 16.82
C PHE A 106 7.89 1.61 17.93
N LEU A 107 7.63 1.01 19.10
CA LEU A 107 7.00 1.70 20.22
C LEU A 107 7.93 2.75 20.84
N ASP A 108 9.23 2.49 20.93
CA ASP A 108 10.21 3.47 21.38
C ASP A 108 10.22 4.69 20.44
N GLU A 109 10.15 4.47 19.13
CA GLU A 109 10.02 5.54 18.13
C GLU A 109 8.68 6.29 18.29
N TYR A 110 7.58 5.54 18.33
CA TYR A 110 6.21 6.08 18.41
C TYR A 110 5.96 6.91 19.67
N TYR A 111 6.56 6.54 20.81
CA TYR A 111 6.44 7.29 22.06
C TYR A 111 7.59 8.29 22.28
N GLY A 112 8.53 8.42 21.33
CA GLY A 112 9.65 9.36 21.43
C GLY A 112 10.67 9.01 22.53
N ARG A 113 10.81 7.73 22.87
CA ARG A 113 11.77 7.24 23.89
C ARG A 113 13.20 7.15 23.35
N LYS A 114 13.38 7.17 22.04
CA LYS A 114 14.68 7.23 21.35
C LYS A 114 14.67 8.35 20.32
N LYS A 115 15.86 8.93 20.10
CA LYS A 115 16.04 9.95 19.05
C LYS A 115 15.80 9.30 17.70
N THR A 116 14.83 9.81 16.96
CA THR A 116 14.43 9.29 15.65
C THR A 116 15.26 9.94 14.55
N ASP A 117 15.14 9.41 13.33
CA ASP A 117 15.66 10.05 12.12
C ASP A 117 15.15 11.50 12.01
N GLU A 118 16.05 12.43 11.72
CA GLU A 118 15.77 13.87 11.55
C GLU A 118 14.98 14.14 10.26
N SER A 119 14.95 13.19 9.32
CA SER A 119 14.17 13.30 8.08
C SER A 119 12.65 13.32 8.30
N GLY A 120 12.17 12.81 9.44
CA GLY A 120 10.75 12.60 9.70
C GLY A 120 10.12 11.42 8.95
N ASN A 121 10.87 10.75 8.06
CA ASN A 121 10.43 9.58 7.30
C ASN A 121 10.59 8.30 8.11
N THR A 122 9.72 8.14 9.10
CA THR A 122 9.73 7.03 10.04
C THR A 122 8.45 6.20 9.95
N ALA A 123 8.52 4.95 10.41
CA ALA A 123 7.35 4.07 10.41
C ALA A 123 6.25 4.61 11.35
N SER A 124 6.62 5.18 12.50
CA SER A 124 5.66 5.78 13.44
C SER A 124 5.01 7.05 12.90
N ASN A 125 5.75 7.93 12.22
CA ASN A 125 5.18 9.13 11.59
C ASN A 125 4.26 8.75 10.43
N CYS A 126 4.66 7.75 9.63
CA CYS A 126 3.84 7.21 8.56
C CYS A 126 2.53 6.62 9.10
N PHE A 127 2.61 5.80 10.16
CA PHE A 127 1.43 5.29 10.88
C PHE A 127 0.51 6.43 11.34
N ARG A 128 1.05 7.46 12.00
CA ARG A 128 0.23 8.59 12.49
C ARG A 128 -0.48 9.31 11.35
N ALA A 129 0.26 9.68 10.30
CA ALA A 129 -0.30 10.38 9.15
C ALA A 129 -1.37 9.54 8.43
N LEU A 130 -1.13 8.23 8.27
CA LEU A 130 -2.07 7.29 7.68
C LEU A 130 -3.41 7.28 8.44
N TYR A 131 -3.37 7.05 9.75
CA TYR A 131 -4.60 6.94 10.55
C TYR A 131 -5.30 8.29 10.76
N GLU A 132 -4.55 9.39 10.80
CA GLU A 132 -5.12 10.74 10.81
C GLU A 132 -5.91 11.02 9.52
N GLU A 133 -5.34 10.69 8.35
CA GLU A 133 -6.02 10.86 7.06
C GLU A 133 -7.24 9.92 6.91
N ILE A 134 -7.14 8.68 7.41
CA ILE A 134 -8.30 7.77 7.49
C ILE A 134 -9.40 8.39 8.36
N GLY A 135 -9.07 8.99 9.51
CA GLY A 135 -10.04 9.65 10.38
C GLY A 135 -10.74 10.84 9.69
N LYS A 136 -9.98 11.65 8.95
CA LYS A 136 -10.52 12.78 8.17
C LYS A 136 -11.47 12.33 7.06
N THR A 137 -11.14 11.24 6.39
CA THR A 137 -11.93 10.72 5.26
C THR A 137 -13.17 9.95 5.72
N ALA A 138 -13.13 9.27 6.87
CA ALA A 138 -14.30 8.57 7.45
C ALA A 138 -15.36 9.52 8.05
N SER A 139 -14.97 10.77 8.38
CA SER A 139 -15.86 11.78 8.96
C SER A 139 -16.58 12.65 7.92
N ARG A 140 -16.40 12.36 6.63
CA ARG A 140 -17.04 13.04 5.49
C ARG A 140 -18.09 12.14 4.84
#